data_AF-A0A654A2V5-F1
#
_entry.id   AF-A0A654A2V5-F1
#
_cell.length_a   1.000
_cell.length_b   1.000
_cell.length_c   1.000
_cell.angle_alpha   90.00
_cell.angle_beta   90.00
_cell.angle_gamma   90.00
#
_symmetry.space_group_name_H-M   'P 1'
#
loop_
_entity.id
_entity.type
_entity.pdbx_description
1 polymer ?
#
loop_
_entity_poly.entity_id
_entity_poly.type
_entity_poly.pdbx_seq_one_letter_code
_entity_poly.pdbx_strand_id
1 'polypeptide(L)'
;MIVLFALAAAAIGTCPVERARYTLRHHPEVTAIFHAVDSGDDWPNGVVLMVRDAKTKTTSWWLPWNGGTDELQNISSTENPDAPGWQPPDPDGGPRPHGDREFIGMDAHYWVAFGAPHRGGAAPAHFLLPTTGGSQDDVFHVRQMFDLVGCAAGRSRR
;
A
#
# COMPACT_ATOMS: atom_id res chain seq x y z
N MET A 1 -29.35 -24.14 6.99
CA MET A 1 -28.07 -23.69 7.55
C MET A 1 -27.91 -22.21 7.23
N ILE A 2 -28.16 -21.35 8.21
CA ILE A 2 -27.97 -19.90 8.08
C ILE A 2 -26.50 -19.65 8.42
N VAL A 3 -25.68 -19.33 7.41
CA VAL A 3 -24.30 -18.90 7.63
C VAL A 3 -24.39 -17.47 8.16
N LEU A 4 -24.22 -17.33 9.48
CA LEU A 4 -24.05 -16.06 10.14
C LEU A 4 -22.70 -15.47 9.68
N PHE A 5 -22.73 -14.58 8.70
CA PHE A 5 -21.63 -13.64 8.49
C PHE A 5 -21.65 -12.68 9.68
N ALA A 6 -20.92 -13.04 10.73
CA ALA A 6 -20.58 -12.11 11.79
C ALA A 6 -19.70 -11.02 11.16
N LEU A 7 -20.33 -9.89 10.80
CA LEU A 7 -19.65 -8.64 10.53
C LEU A 7 -18.86 -8.30 11.79
N ALA A 8 -17.57 -8.62 11.77
CA ALA A 8 -16.63 -8.05 12.71
C ALA A 8 -16.60 -6.55 12.43
N ALA A 9 -17.44 -5.80 13.14
CA ALA A 9 -17.22 -4.38 13.41
C ALA A 9 -15.99 -4.28 14.33
N ALA A 10 -14.83 -4.70 13.81
CA ALA A 10 -13.57 -4.58 14.50
C ALA A 10 -13.23 -3.09 14.52
N ALA A 11 -12.93 -2.59 15.70
CA ALA A 11 -12.48 -1.24 15.96
C ALA A 11 -11.45 -0.79 14.90
N ILE A 12 -11.91 0.03 13.94
CA ILE A 12 -11.09 0.65 12.88
C ILE A 12 -10.11 1.67 13.50
N GLY A 13 -10.20 1.90 14.82
CA GLY A 13 -9.52 3.00 15.49
C GLY A 13 -7.99 2.94 15.56
N THR A 14 -7.32 1.81 15.32
CA THR A 14 -5.84 1.75 15.45
C THR A 14 -5.20 0.58 14.68
N CYS A 15 -5.54 0.35 13.40
CA CYS A 15 -4.73 -0.59 12.62
C CYS A 15 -3.43 0.12 12.18
N PRO A 16 -2.23 -0.29 12.63
CA PRO A 16 -1.00 0.23 12.07
C PRO A 16 -0.89 -0.20 10.61
N VAL A 17 -0.36 0.67 9.75
CA VAL A 17 -0.32 0.43 8.30
C VAL A 17 0.38 -0.88 7.95
N GLU A 18 1.46 -1.25 8.64
CA GLU A 18 2.23 -2.47 8.39
C GLU A 18 1.53 -3.76 8.81
N ARG A 19 0.34 -3.65 9.42
CA ARG A 19 -0.51 -4.78 9.82
C ARG A 19 -1.79 -4.86 9.00
N ALA A 20 -2.07 -3.83 8.20
CA ALA A 20 -3.27 -3.74 7.40
C ALA A 20 -3.23 -4.72 6.23
N ARG A 21 -4.39 -5.28 5.91
CA ARG A 21 -4.60 -6.17 4.77
C ARG A 21 -5.71 -5.63 3.91
N TYR A 22 -5.42 -5.52 2.62
CA TYR A 22 -6.33 -4.94 1.65
C TYR A 22 -6.66 -5.93 0.54
N THR A 23 -7.85 -5.77 -0.03
CA THR A 23 -8.25 -6.43 -1.28
C THR A 23 -8.73 -5.39 -2.28
N LEU A 24 -8.47 -5.62 -3.56
CA LEU A 24 -9.06 -4.82 -4.63
C LEU A 24 -10.57 -5.08 -4.70
N ARG A 25 -11.38 -4.02 -4.61
CA ARG A 25 -12.85 -4.06 -4.41
C ARG A 25 -13.61 -4.99 -5.35
N HIS A 26 -13.17 -5.10 -6.60
CA HIS A 26 -13.83 -5.91 -7.64
C HIS A 26 -13.02 -7.14 -8.06
N HIS A 27 -11.85 -7.34 -7.46
CA HIS A 27 -10.91 -8.42 -7.78
C HIS A 27 -10.23 -8.89 -6.48
N PRO A 28 -10.95 -9.59 -5.58
CA PRO A 28 -10.44 -9.96 -4.26
C PRO A 28 -9.22 -10.89 -4.30
N GLU A 29 -8.91 -11.47 -5.47
CA GLU A 29 -7.65 -12.19 -5.74
C GLU A 29 -6.41 -11.29 -5.77
N VAL A 30 -6.60 -9.98 -5.97
CA VAL A 30 -5.55 -8.96 -5.87
C VAL A 30 -5.56 -8.38 -4.47
N THR A 31 -4.45 -8.57 -3.77
CA THR A 31 -4.29 -8.17 -2.37
C THR A 31 -3.15 -7.18 -2.23
N ALA A 32 -3.23 -6.34 -1.19
CA ALA A 32 -2.16 -5.43 -0.86
C ALA A 32 -1.88 -5.40 0.65
N ILE A 33 -0.62 -5.23 1.01
CA ILE A 33 -0.15 -5.07 2.40
C ILE A 33 1.04 -4.13 2.42
N PHE A 34 1.19 -3.37 3.51
CA PHE A 34 2.40 -2.60 3.74
C PHE A 34 3.37 -3.44 4.58
N HIS A 35 4.62 -3.50 4.16
CA HIS A 35 5.72 -4.10 4.90
C HIS A 35 6.59 -3.02 5.50
N ALA A 36 7.05 -3.22 6.74
CA ALA A 36 8.05 -2.37 7.33
C ALA A 36 9.41 -2.62 6.65
N VAL A 37 10.04 -1.55 6.15
CA VAL A 37 11.41 -1.56 5.59
C VAL A 37 12.23 -0.43 6.16
N ASP A 38 13.55 -0.55 6.16
CA ASP A 38 14.42 0.50 6.70
C ASP A 38 14.13 1.86 6.03
N SER A 39 14.10 2.90 6.85
CA SER A 39 13.87 4.29 6.42
C SER A 39 15.19 5.01 6.25
N GLY A 40 15.24 5.97 5.33
CA GLY A 40 16.36 6.90 5.15
C GLY A 40 15.85 8.30 4.86
N ASP A 41 16.78 9.24 4.65
CA ASP A 41 16.43 10.65 4.39
C ASP A 41 15.59 10.80 3.12
N ASP A 42 15.90 10.02 2.08
CA ASP A 42 15.15 10.02 0.81
C ASP A 42 13.79 9.28 0.91
N TRP A 43 13.69 8.31 1.81
CA TRP A 43 12.49 7.46 1.98
C TRP A 43 12.11 7.36 3.47
N PRO A 44 11.55 8.43 4.05
CA PRO A 44 11.33 8.52 5.50
C PRO A 44 10.16 7.65 6.00
N ASN A 45 9.27 7.20 5.11
CA ASN A 45 8.03 6.53 5.48
C ASN A 45 8.24 5.14 6.11
N GLY A 46 9.39 4.48 5.87
CA GLY A 46 9.75 3.22 6.53
C GLY A 46 8.81 2.05 6.24
N VAL A 47 8.05 2.13 5.15
CA VAL A 47 7.17 1.08 4.64
C VAL A 47 7.24 0.97 3.13
N VAL A 48 6.91 -0.22 2.62
CA VAL A 48 6.74 -0.53 1.20
C VAL A 48 5.41 -1.25 1.00
N LEU A 49 4.64 -0.83 0.02
CA LEU A 49 3.40 -1.47 -0.40
C LEU A 49 3.73 -2.67 -1.29
N MET A 50 3.35 -3.87 -0.86
CA MET A 50 3.31 -5.06 -1.71
C MET A 50 1.93 -5.17 -2.32
N VAL A 51 1.84 -5.35 -3.64
CA VAL A 51 0.62 -5.76 -4.33
C VAL A 51 0.85 -7.13 -4.95
N ARG A 52 -0.06 -8.07 -4.70
CA ARG A 52 0.01 -9.43 -5.21
C ARG A 52 -1.28 -9.81 -5.90
N ASP A 53 -1.16 -10.27 -7.14
CA ASP A 53 -2.24 -10.90 -7.89
C ASP A 53 -2.08 -12.44 -7.82
N ALA A 54 -3.00 -13.12 -7.15
CA ALA A 54 -2.96 -14.57 -7.01
C ALA A 54 -3.23 -15.31 -8.34
N LYS A 55 -3.93 -14.69 -9.30
CA LYS A 55 -4.27 -15.29 -10.59
C LYS A 55 -3.07 -15.36 -11.51
N THR A 56 -2.32 -14.26 -11.63
CA THR A 56 -1.11 -14.18 -12.46
C THR A 56 0.16 -14.59 -11.70
N LYS A 57 0.08 -14.71 -10.37
CA LYS A 57 1.19 -14.99 -9.45
C LYS A 57 2.28 -13.91 -9.48
N THR A 58 1.92 -12.69 -9.88
CA THR A 58 2.83 -11.54 -9.88
C THR A 58 2.82 -10.86 -8.52
N THR A 59 3.91 -10.19 -8.21
CA THR A 59 4.05 -9.34 -7.02
C THR A 59 4.84 -8.11 -7.42
N SER A 60 4.34 -6.94 -7.08
CA SER A 60 4.99 -5.65 -7.30
C SER A 60 5.14 -4.91 -5.98
N TRP A 61 6.16 -4.06 -5.91
CA TRP A 61 6.57 -3.38 -4.70
C TRP A 61 6.67 -1.89 -4.96
N TRP A 62 6.17 -1.10 -4.00
CA TRP A 62 6.02 0.33 -4.18
C TRP A 62 6.32 1.10 -2.91
N LEU A 63 7.16 2.12 -2.98
CA LEU A 63 7.52 2.99 -1.87
C LEU A 63 6.61 4.20 -1.83
N PRO A 64 5.81 4.40 -0.76
CA PRO A 64 5.01 5.61 -0.61
C PRO A 64 5.89 6.83 -0.38
N TRP A 65 5.49 7.98 -0.93
CA TRP A 65 6.15 9.28 -0.70
C TRP A 65 5.16 10.43 -0.87
N ASN A 66 5.51 11.59 -0.33
CA ASN A 66 4.75 12.83 -0.48
C ASN A 66 5.35 13.67 -1.60
N GLY A 67 4.53 13.98 -2.60
CA GLY A 67 4.72 15.05 -3.57
C GLY A 67 5.07 16.35 -2.86
N GLY A 68 6.17 16.98 -3.30
CA GLY A 68 6.80 18.08 -2.59
C GLY A 68 5.84 19.23 -2.29
N THR A 69 5.60 20.11 -3.26
CA THR A 69 4.77 21.32 -3.06
C THR A 69 3.32 21.17 -3.51
N ASP A 70 2.97 20.06 -4.16
CA ASP A 70 1.60 19.77 -4.60
C ASP A 70 0.80 18.94 -3.57
N GLU A 71 1.45 18.50 -2.49
CA GLU A 71 0.91 17.67 -1.41
C GLU A 71 0.28 16.34 -1.89
N LEU A 72 0.54 15.96 -3.15
CA LEU A 72 0.04 14.72 -3.69
C LEU A 72 0.71 13.55 -2.98
N GLN A 73 -0.02 12.47 -2.74
CA GLN A 73 0.58 11.24 -2.28
C GLN A 73 0.88 10.37 -3.47
N ASN A 74 2.05 9.76 -3.47
CA ASN A 74 2.53 8.95 -4.57
C ASN A 74 3.13 7.64 -4.05
N ILE A 75 3.27 6.68 -4.95
CA ILE A 75 4.02 5.46 -4.75
C ILE A 75 4.99 5.28 -5.91
N SER A 76 6.23 4.92 -5.63
CA SER A 76 7.27 4.66 -6.64
C SER A 76 7.62 3.18 -6.67
N SER A 77 7.61 2.54 -7.84
CA SER A 77 7.94 1.12 -7.94
C SER A 77 9.40 0.85 -7.55
N THR A 78 9.62 -0.28 -6.88
CA THR A 78 10.95 -0.73 -6.46
C THR A 78 11.10 -2.23 -6.71
N GLU A 79 12.33 -2.72 -6.64
CA GLU A 79 12.61 -4.15 -6.63
C GLU A 79 12.15 -4.79 -5.31
N ASN A 80 12.22 -6.13 -5.22
CA ASN A 80 11.81 -6.86 -4.02
C ASN A 80 12.64 -6.43 -2.79
N PRO A 81 12.02 -5.87 -1.74
CA PRO A 81 12.71 -5.44 -0.52
C PRO A 81 13.32 -6.59 0.29
N ASP A 82 12.84 -7.82 0.09
CA ASP A 82 13.41 -9.02 0.71
C ASP A 82 14.65 -9.55 -0.03
N ALA A 83 15.02 -8.96 -1.19
CA ALA A 83 16.20 -9.39 -1.93
C ALA A 83 17.49 -9.03 -1.16
N PRO A 84 18.49 -9.94 -1.11
CA PRO A 84 19.76 -9.65 -0.44
C PRO A 84 20.43 -8.39 -1.02
N GLY A 85 20.77 -7.45 -0.14
CA GLY A 85 21.42 -6.20 -0.53
C GLY A 85 20.48 -5.15 -1.12
N TRP A 86 19.16 -5.36 -1.07
CA TRP A 86 18.21 -4.33 -1.45
C TRP A 86 18.42 -3.05 -0.62
N GLN A 87 18.28 -1.92 -1.30
CA GLN A 87 18.19 -0.59 -0.72
C GLN A 87 17.06 0.14 -1.47
N PRO A 88 16.36 1.08 -0.83
CA PRO A 88 15.49 1.98 -1.56
C PRO A 88 16.23 2.63 -2.75
N PRO A 89 15.60 2.76 -3.92
CA PRO A 89 16.22 3.39 -5.07
C PRO A 89 16.43 4.88 -4.81
N ASP A 90 17.34 5.51 -5.54
CA ASP A 90 17.53 6.96 -5.51
C ASP A 90 16.20 7.67 -5.87
N PRO A 91 15.76 8.71 -5.15
CA PRO A 91 14.50 9.40 -5.47
C PRO A 91 14.53 10.11 -6.83
N ASP A 92 15.71 10.46 -7.34
CA ASP A 92 15.94 11.06 -8.65
C ASP A 92 16.37 10.02 -9.71
N GLY A 93 16.52 8.74 -9.36
CA GLY A 93 16.96 7.68 -10.29
C GLY A 93 16.72 6.24 -9.86
N GLY A 94 17.52 5.31 -10.40
CA GLY A 94 17.48 3.89 -10.05
C GLY A 94 16.38 3.05 -10.71
N PRO A 95 16.34 1.73 -10.44
CA PRO A 95 15.37 0.82 -11.04
C PRO A 95 13.93 1.12 -10.58
N ARG A 96 13.06 1.45 -11.54
CA ARG A 96 11.61 1.64 -11.36
C ARG A 96 10.85 0.78 -12.36
N PRO A 97 10.69 -0.54 -12.10
CA PRO A 97 10.18 -1.48 -13.09
C PRO A 97 8.79 -1.13 -13.61
N HIS A 98 8.00 -0.36 -12.84
CA HIS A 98 6.64 0.04 -13.19
C HIS A 98 6.41 1.56 -13.09
N GLY A 99 7.46 2.37 -12.90
CA GLY A 99 7.37 3.82 -12.73
C GLY A 99 6.73 4.27 -11.41
N ASP A 100 6.07 5.42 -11.45
CA ASP A 100 5.43 6.09 -10.30
C ASP A 100 3.93 6.20 -10.49
N ARG A 101 3.19 6.26 -9.38
CA ARG A 101 1.73 6.40 -9.35
C ARG A 101 1.28 7.39 -8.28
N GLU A 102 0.18 8.05 -8.57
CA GLU A 102 -0.59 8.73 -7.54
C GLU A 102 -1.25 7.69 -6.62
N PHE A 103 -1.31 8.01 -5.34
CA PHE A 103 -1.93 7.23 -4.28
C PHE A 103 -2.85 8.15 -3.49
N ILE A 104 -4.06 7.71 -3.17
CA ILE A 104 -4.98 8.50 -2.34
C ILE A 104 -5.46 7.60 -1.20
N GLY A 105 -4.95 7.83 0.01
CA GLY A 105 -5.45 7.21 1.22
C GLY A 105 -6.73 7.88 1.72
N MET A 106 -7.68 7.10 2.21
CA MET A 106 -8.95 7.59 2.75
C MET A 106 -9.34 6.85 4.04
N ASP A 107 -10.05 7.53 4.93
CA ASP A 107 -10.66 6.93 6.11
C ASP A 107 -11.97 6.20 5.76
N ALA A 108 -12.65 5.64 6.77
CA ALA A 108 -13.89 4.88 6.59
C ALA A 108 -15.08 5.75 6.11
N HIS A 109 -14.97 7.08 6.18
CA HIS A 109 -15.96 8.03 5.69
C HIS A 109 -15.56 8.61 4.32
N TYR A 110 -14.53 8.04 3.67
CA TYR A 110 -13.95 8.53 2.43
C TYR A 110 -13.34 9.93 2.53
N TRP A 111 -12.98 10.37 3.74
CA TRP A 111 -12.20 11.59 3.89
C TRP A 111 -10.77 11.27 3.51
N VAL A 112 -10.19 12.11 2.64
CA VAL A 112 -8.81 11.96 2.20
C VAL A 112 -7.89 12.14 3.41
N ALA A 113 -7.06 11.13 3.66
CA ALA A 113 -5.99 11.22 4.65
C ALA A 113 -4.87 12.07 4.06
N PHE A 114 -4.30 12.98 4.85
CA PHE A 114 -3.14 13.77 4.43
C PHE A 114 -1.85 13.01 4.73
N GLY A 115 -0.94 13.02 3.76
CA GLY A 115 0.37 12.37 3.87
C GLY A 115 0.37 10.88 3.52
N ALA A 116 1.49 10.44 2.96
CA ALA A 116 1.70 9.07 2.55
C ALA A 116 1.75 8.13 3.77
N PRO A 117 1.33 6.86 3.60
CA PRO A 117 1.45 5.85 4.64
C PRO A 117 2.88 5.74 5.16
N HIS A 118 3.03 5.77 6.49
CA HIS A 118 4.31 5.60 7.17
C HIS A 118 4.20 4.59 8.31
N ARG A 119 5.33 3.97 8.66
CA ARG A 119 5.44 2.92 9.67
C ARG A 119 4.82 3.35 11.01
N GLY A 120 3.98 2.50 11.59
CA GLY A 120 3.30 2.76 12.86
C GLY A 120 2.14 3.77 12.77
N GLY A 121 1.99 4.47 11.64
CA GLY A 121 0.86 5.33 11.35
C GLY A 121 -0.43 4.54 11.14
N ALA A 122 -1.57 5.24 11.22
CA ALA A 122 -2.88 4.63 10.98
C ALA A 122 -2.99 4.18 9.51
N ALA A 123 -3.48 2.96 9.32
CA ALA A 123 -3.80 2.42 8.01
C ALA A 123 -5.01 3.14 7.42
N PRO A 124 -4.98 3.58 6.14
CA PRO A 124 -6.19 4.06 5.48
C PRO A 124 -7.22 2.94 5.42
N ALA A 125 -8.50 3.25 5.57
CA ALA A 125 -9.58 2.28 5.42
C ALA A 125 -9.78 1.91 3.93
N HIS A 126 -9.56 2.88 3.05
CA HIS A 126 -9.60 2.72 1.60
C HIS A 126 -8.39 3.39 0.98
N PHE A 127 -7.88 2.86 -0.12
CA PHE A 127 -6.97 3.64 -0.95
C PHE A 127 -7.28 3.49 -2.44
N LEU A 128 -7.03 4.56 -3.17
CA LEU A 128 -7.27 4.66 -4.59
C LEU A 128 -5.95 4.88 -5.33
N LEU A 129 -5.76 4.14 -6.41
CA LEU A 129 -4.77 4.41 -7.44
C LEU A 129 -5.52 5.00 -8.64
N PRO A 130 -5.57 6.34 -8.79
CA PRO A 130 -6.55 7.02 -9.63
C PRO A 130 -6.18 7.05 -11.12
N THR A 131 -4.89 6.96 -11.43
CA THR A 131 -4.34 7.05 -12.79
C THR A 131 -4.15 5.66 -13.41
N THR A 132 -4.12 5.61 -14.74
CA THR A 132 -3.42 4.56 -15.49
C THR A 132 -1.95 4.95 -15.58
N GLY A 133 -1.02 4.02 -15.53
CA GLY A 133 0.37 4.35 -15.26
C GLY A 133 1.05 4.95 -16.46
N GLY A 134 2.33 5.26 -16.29
CA GLY A 134 3.20 5.44 -17.44
C GLY A 134 3.18 4.20 -18.34
N SER A 135 3.71 4.33 -19.56
CA SER A 135 3.74 3.25 -20.56
C SER A 135 4.42 1.96 -20.11
N GLN A 136 5.13 1.98 -18.98
CA GLN A 136 5.84 0.84 -18.38
C GLN A 136 5.02 0.10 -17.31
N ASP A 137 3.87 0.61 -16.91
CA ASP A 137 3.10 -0.03 -15.85
C ASP A 137 2.06 -1.02 -16.39
N ASP A 138 2.36 -2.30 -16.19
CA ASP A 138 1.52 -3.44 -16.48
C ASP A 138 0.80 -4.02 -15.25
N VAL A 139 0.90 -3.35 -14.09
CA VAL A 139 0.30 -3.78 -12.82
C VAL A 139 -1.08 -3.16 -12.63
N PHE A 140 -1.24 -1.87 -12.92
CA PHE A 140 -2.49 -1.14 -12.71
C PHE A 140 -3.05 -0.53 -14.00
N HIS A 141 -3.79 -1.32 -14.77
CA HIS A 141 -4.31 -0.90 -16.09
C HIS A 141 -5.48 0.09 -16.04
N VAL A 142 -6.14 0.24 -14.91
CA VAL A 142 -7.31 1.11 -14.69
C VAL A 142 -7.25 1.69 -13.29
N ARG A 143 -8.15 2.62 -12.99
CA ARG A 143 -8.38 3.09 -11.62
C ARG A 143 -8.72 1.93 -10.70
N GLN A 144 -8.01 1.80 -9.58
CA GLN A 144 -8.18 0.68 -8.65
C GLN A 144 -8.44 1.16 -7.22
N MET A 145 -9.47 0.62 -6.59
CA MET A 145 -9.85 0.92 -5.20
C MET A 145 -9.61 -0.32 -4.34
N PHE A 146 -8.79 -0.16 -3.31
CA PHE A 146 -8.50 -1.20 -2.32
C PHE A 146 -9.21 -0.90 -1.02
N ASP A 147 -9.75 -1.95 -0.41
CA ASP A 147 -10.51 -1.88 0.84
C ASP A 147 -9.79 -2.65 1.94
N LEU A 148 -9.69 -2.06 3.14
CA LEU A 148 -9.17 -2.73 4.32
C LEU A 148 -10.10 -3.88 4.70
N VAL A 149 -9.60 -5.11 4.62
CA VAL A 149 -10.35 -6.33 4.97
C VAL A 149 -9.92 -6.96 6.29
N GLY A 150 -8.83 -6.49 6.88
CA GLY A 150 -8.40 -6.94 8.18
C GLY A 150 -7.12 -6.28 8.68
N CYS A 151 -6.87 -6.45 9.98
CA CYS A 151 -5.65 -6.03 10.64
C CYS A 151 -5.03 -7.25 11.32
N ALA A 152 -3.77 -7.55 11.04
CA ALA A 152 -3.08 -8.64 11.71
C ALA A 152 -2.92 -8.33 13.21
N ALA A 153 -3.32 -9.27 14.08
CA ALA A 153 -3.07 -9.14 15.51
C ALA A 153 -1.56 -9.09 15.76
N GLY A 154 -1.08 -8.04 16.41
CA GLY A 154 0.32 -7.95 16.83
C GLY A 154 0.63 -9.09 17.79
N ARG A 155 1.69 -9.88 17.53
CA ARG A 155 2.26 -10.71 18.59
C ARG A 155 2.82 -9.75 19.64
N SER A 156 2.12 -9.63 20.77
CA SER A 156 2.69 -9.05 21.98
C SER A 156 3.92 -9.89 22.32
N ARG A 157 5.12 -9.31 22.13
CA ARG A 157 6.34 -9.88 22.68
C ARG A 157 6.18 -9.76 24.21
N ARG A 158 5.91 -10.89 24.87
CA ARG A 158 6.18 -11.04 26.30
C ARG A 158 7.65 -11.40 26.48
#